data_AF-A0A8T5NA54-F1
#
_entry.id   AF-A0A8T5NA54-F1
#
_cell.length_a   1.000
_cell.length_b   1.000
_cell.length_c   1.000
_cell.angle_alpha   90.00
_cell.angle_beta   90.00
_cell.angle_gamma   90.00
#
_symmetry.space_group_name_H-M   'P 1'
#
loop_
_entity.id
_entity.type
_entity.pdbx_description
1 polymer ?
#
loop_
_entity_poly.entity_id
_entity_poly.type
_entity_poly.pdbx_seq_one_letter_code
_entity_poly.pdbx_strand_id
1 'polypeptide(L)'
;MANKNTSLKNREFGYQFSGVEYSLIFENENIGFVRFVDQSENLFYLDPSPFLNTPKAELYVLENLPFPKRGELIEVSVSGTDHKIQEIKGTFFKTIIKYVRNWKKINPNILIHRKTLQPVEFKNFFIQAFKGDREYIEQIGYCLSLYAVSSPQNSDYEKGGLNSAMLSNNKQWNTFRRIMEVIPSEFKQTSARNFYKLLDKEKLINPINSAEVSLAYHNPISMPVQIPVALDVETKSVSDYKDNIEYEIPMVRAYMLDALLFQPEIPQKLDSYVTDCVYNLIDDIKKSGSIPYNQHLGSAIPKLSSSFARLNFQIETTKDDIIKCVDLWSDMFFYAKKAASTQLTTQELYKLSGNARKLYIDLNENFGIDILIDRECVKENSNLSEWDLEEALRELDLKGAIYCPDMRHIKLLEFK
;
A
#
# COMPACT_ATOMS: atom_id res chain seq x y z
N MET A 1 -7.46 19.98 11.95
CA MET A 1 -6.11 20.45 12.26
C MET A 1 -5.13 19.39 11.78
N ALA A 2 -4.32 19.68 10.76
CA ALA A 2 -3.27 18.75 10.33
C ALA A 2 -2.22 18.66 11.44
N ASN A 3 -1.97 17.46 11.95
CA ASN A 3 -0.93 17.23 12.95
C ASN A 3 0.41 17.70 12.37
N LYS A 4 1.05 18.69 13.00
CA LYS A 4 2.40 19.19 12.61
C LYS A 4 3.46 18.06 12.54
N ASN A 5 3.16 16.90 13.12
CA ASN A 5 4.01 15.71 13.17
C ASN A 5 3.96 14.83 11.90
N THR A 6 3.29 15.26 10.81
CA THR A 6 3.14 14.43 9.58
C THR A 6 3.71 15.05 8.31
N SER A 7 4.42 16.17 8.40
CA SER A 7 5.05 16.81 7.23
C SER A 7 6.37 16.14 6.85
N LEU A 8 6.58 15.93 5.55
CA LEU A 8 7.86 15.51 4.96
C LEU A 8 9.01 16.50 5.24
N LYS A 9 8.67 17.76 5.54
CA LYS A 9 9.66 18.79 5.87
C LYS A 9 10.10 18.76 7.33
N ASN A 10 9.46 17.95 8.19
CA ASN A 10 9.87 17.85 9.58
C ASN A 10 11.14 17.00 9.71
N ARG A 11 12.21 17.67 10.12
CA ARG A 11 13.57 17.16 10.25
C ARG A 11 13.77 16.20 11.43
N GLU A 12 12.90 16.23 12.44
CA GLU A 12 12.99 15.33 13.59
C GLU A 12 12.65 13.86 13.25
N PHE A 13 12.02 13.60 12.08
CA PHE A 13 11.40 12.30 11.80
C PHE A 13 11.49 11.82 10.33
N GLY A 14 12.38 12.41 9.49
CA GLY A 14 12.42 12.15 8.04
C GLY A 14 13.80 11.80 7.47
N TYR A 15 14.64 12.81 7.21
CA TYR A 15 15.90 12.61 6.49
C TYR A 15 16.94 11.74 7.21
N GLN A 16 16.89 11.65 8.55
CA GLN A 16 17.85 10.85 9.32
C GLN A 16 17.61 9.34 9.16
N PHE A 17 16.36 8.95 8.84
CA PHE A 17 15.97 7.55 8.73
C PHE A 17 15.90 7.07 7.28
N SER A 18 15.78 7.96 6.29
CA SER A 18 15.93 7.60 4.88
C SER A 18 17.41 7.36 4.57
N GLY A 19 17.73 6.15 4.11
CA GLY A 19 19.11 5.79 3.77
C GLY A 19 19.62 6.62 2.60
N VAL A 20 18.78 6.86 1.59
CA VAL A 20 19.15 7.60 0.39
C VAL A 20 19.32 9.09 0.66
N GLU A 21 18.35 9.73 1.35
CA GLU A 21 18.45 11.15 1.64
C GLU A 21 19.67 11.44 2.53
N TYR A 22 19.91 10.63 3.55
CA TYR A 22 21.10 10.75 4.40
C TYR A 22 22.39 10.65 3.58
N SER A 23 22.49 9.61 2.74
CA SER A 23 23.64 9.36 1.88
C SER A 23 23.94 10.54 0.95
N LEU A 24 22.92 11.10 0.29
CA LEU A 24 23.08 12.19 -0.67
C LEU A 24 23.34 13.55 -0.01
N ILE A 25 22.86 13.76 1.22
CA ILE A 25 23.11 14.99 1.97
C ILE A 25 24.53 14.98 2.56
N PHE A 26 24.95 13.89 3.21
CA PHE A 26 26.12 13.89 4.09
C PHE A 26 27.32 13.09 3.59
N GLU A 27 27.12 12.05 2.77
CA GLU A 27 28.20 11.11 2.43
C GLU A 27 28.67 11.25 0.99
N ASN A 28 27.76 11.61 0.07
CA ASN A 28 28.03 11.73 -1.35
C ASN A 28 28.00 13.18 -1.82
N GLU A 29 28.91 13.50 -2.73
CA GLU A 29 28.95 14.77 -3.45
C GLU A 29 28.63 14.53 -4.92
N ASN A 30 28.00 15.50 -5.58
CA ASN A 30 27.74 15.46 -7.02
C ASN A 30 26.83 14.31 -7.48
N ILE A 31 26.02 13.77 -6.56
CA ILE A 31 24.96 12.81 -6.86
C ILE A 31 23.64 13.38 -6.35
N GLY A 32 22.56 13.22 -7.12
CA GLY A 32 21.22 13.54 -6.67
C GLY A 32 20.18 13.56 -7.78
N PHE A 33 18.95 13.91 -7.42
CA PHE A 33 17.80 14.02 -8.29
C PHE A 33 17.74 15.40 -8.95
N VAL A 34 17.57 15.43 -10.27
CA VAL A 34 17.63 16.67 -11.06
C VAL A 34 16.40 17.56 -10.83
N ARG A 35 16.61 18.81 -10.41
CA ARG A 35 15.60 19.87 -10.42
C ARG A 35 16.13 21.12 -11.13
N PHE A 36 15.60 21.41 -12.31
CA PHE A 36 15.94 22.63 -13.07
C PHE A 36 15.46 23.91 -12.38
N VAL A 37 16.25 24.98 -12.50
CA VAL A 37 16.00 26.30 -11.89
C VAL A 37 14.94 27.08 -12.64
N ASP A 38 14.93 26.98 -13.97
CA ASP A 38 13.99 27.66 -14.86
C ASP A 38 13.55 26.72 -16.01
N GLN A 39 12.99 27.29 -17.08
CA GLN A 39 12.56 26.56 -18.27
C GLN A 39 13.70 26.32 -19.28
N SER A 40 14.83 27.02 -19.14
CA SER A 40 16.04 26.77 -19.92
C SER A 40 16.90 25.72 -19.20
N GLU A 41 16.93 24.50 -19.73
CA GLU A 41 17.44 23.31 -19.03
C GLU A 41 18.96 23.28 -18.74
N ASN A 42 19.67 24.40 -18.76
CA ASN A 42 21.12 24.43 -18.53
C ASN A 42 21.53 24.58 -17.05
N LEU A 43 20.62 24.98 -16.15
CA LEU A 43 20.89 25.17 -14.72
C LEU A 43 20.00 24.28 -13.86
N PHE A 44 20.61 23.50 -12.96
CA PHE A 44 19.88 22.57 -12.10
C PHE A 44 20.51 22.37 -10.72
N TYR A 45 19.68 21.83 -9.82
CA TYR A 45 20.06 21.35 -8.51
C TYR A 45 20.09 19.81 -8.50
N LEU A 46 20.92 19.26 -7.63
CA LEU A 46 20.90 17.84 -7.25
C LEU A 46 20.25 17.72 -5.87
N ASP A 47 18.97 17.37 -5.87
CA ASP A 47 18.16 17.16 -4.67
C ASP A 47 18.39 15.76 -4.08
N PRO A 48 18.35 15.57 -2.75
CA PRO A 48 18.51 14.25 -2.11
C PRO A 48 17.33 13.29 -2.37
N SER A 49 16.16 13.81 -2.71
CA SER A 49 15.04 13.01 -3.19
C SER A 49 14.12 13.88 -4.06
N PRO A 50 13.19 13.29 -4.83
CA PRO A 50 12.13 14.05 -5.49
C PRO A 50 11.19 14.79 -4.52
N PHE A 51 11.29 14.50 -3.21
CA PHE A 51 10.41 15.00 -2.17
C PHE A 51 11.06 16.07 -1.30
N LEU A 52 12.39 16.19 -1.34
CA LEU A 52 13.18 17.07 -0.50
C LEU A 52 14.20 17.87 -1.33
N ASN A 53 14.08 19.20 -1.29
CA ASN A 53 15.08 20.07 -1.92
C ASN A 53 16.42 19.98 -1.19
N THR A 54 17.52 20.05 -1.95
CA THR A 54 18.86 20.03 -1.38
C THR A 54 19.09 21.18 -0.39
N PRO A 55 19.69 20.91 0.78
CA PRO A 55 20.16 21.95 1.68
C PRO A 55 21.48 22.57 1.20
N LYS A 56 22.16 21.97 0.22
CA LYS A 56 23.45 22.44 -0.31
C LYS A 56 23.21 23.65 -1.21
N ALA A 57 23.97 24.72 -1.00
CA ALA A 57 23.93 25.93 -1.83
C ALA A 57 24.76 25.74 -3.11
N GLU A 58 24.43 24.71 -3.89
CA GLU A 58 25.17 24.28 -5.08
C GLU A 58 24.28 24.35 -6.32
N LEU A 59 24.84 24.86 -7.42
CA LEU A 59 24.19 24.97 -8.71
C LEU A 59 25.05 24.27 -9.76
N TYR A 60 24.43 23.45 -10.61
CA TYR A 60 25.13 22.74 -11.67
C TYR A 60 24.80 23.34 -13.03
N VAL A 61 25.83 23.55 -13.84
CA VAL A 61 25.75 24.16 -15.17
C VAL A 61 26.10 23.12 -16.23
N LEU A 62 25.20 22.87 -17.17
CA LEU A 62 25.46 22.03 -18.35
C LEU A 62 25.97 22.88 -19.50
N GLU A 63 27.14 22.53 -20.03
CA GLU A 63 27.72 23.13 -21.22
C GLU A 63 27.87 22.07 -22.31
N ASN A 64 27.12 22.20 -23.41
CA ASN A 64 27.21 21.30 -24.57
C ASN A 64 27.02 19.80 -24.25
N LEU A 65 26.14 19.49 -23.28
CA LEU A 65 25.78 18.12 -22.89
C LEU A 65 24.29 17.86 -23.09
N PRO A 66 23.86 16.60 -23.30
CA PRO A 66 22.45 16.26 -23.26
C PRO A 66 21.87 16.59 -21.88
N PHE A 67 20.64 17.11 -21.86
CA PHE A 67 19.93 17.43 -20.62
C PHE A 67 19.46 16.13 -19.93
N PRO A 68 19.78 15.92 -18.64
CA PRO A 68 19.21 14.82 -17.88
C PRO A 68 17.72 15.07 -17.64
N LYS A 69 16.94 14.01 -17.41
CA LYS A 69 15.50 14.18 -17.18
C LYS A 69 15.24 14.75 -15.78
N ARG A 70 14.21 15.60 -15.65
CA ARG A 70 13.75 16.10 -14.35
C ARG A 70 13.38 14.94 -13.43
N GLY A 71 13.92 14.93 -12.21
CA GLY A 71 13.71 13.89 -11.22
C GLY A 71 14.46 12.59 -11.50
N GLU A 72 15.41 12.57 -12.43
CA GLU A 72 16.33 11.45 -12.62
C GLU A 72 17.49 11.53 -11.61
N LEU A 73 17.87 10.37 -11.05
CA LEU A 73 19.03 10.25 -10.18
C LEU A 73 20.29 10.14 -11.03
N ILE A 74 21.19 11.11 -10.89
CA ILE A 74 22.44 11.16 -11.67
C ILE A 74 23.65 11.40 -10.77
N GLU A 75 24.81 10.97 -11.25
CA GLU A 75 26.13 11.43 -10.78
C GLU A 75 26.75 12.32 -11.85
N VAL A 76 27.32 13.44 -11.41
CA VAL A 76 27.96 14.42 -12.29
C VAL A 76 29.46 14.50 -12.04
N SER A 77 30.23 14.58 -13.13
CA SER A 77 31.65 14.88 -13.10
C SER A 77 31.85 16.37 -13.33
N VAL A 78 32.51 17.06 -12.40
CA VAL A 78 32.69 18.52 -12.42
C VAL A 78 34.04 18.88 -13.05
N SER A 79 34.05 19.80 -14.01
CA SER A 79 35.30 20.32 -14.65
C SER A 79 35.86 21.53 -13.91
N GLY A 80 35.02 22.31 -13.26
CA GLY A 80 35.42 23.54 -12.57
C GLY A 80 34.36 24.00 -11.58
N THR A 81 34.77 24.84 -10.64
CA THR A 81 33.89 25.39 -9.62
C THR A 81 34.13 26.88 -9.48
N ASP A 82 33.05 27.64 -9.41
CA ASP A 82 33.06 29.09 -9.17
C ASP A 82 32.18 29.42 -7.95
N HIS A 83 32.31 30.64 -7.44
CA HIS A 83 31.61 31.10 -6.25
C HIS A 83 30.90 32.41 -6.53
N LYS A 84 29.58 32.41 -6.35
CA LYS A 84 28.77 33.62 -6.38
C LYS A 84 28.40 34.01 -4.95
N ILE A 85 28.77 35.22 -4.56
CA ILE A 85 28.37 35.82 -3.29
C ILE A 85 27.26 36.83 -3.58
N GLN A 86 26.13 36.70 -2.87
CA GLN A 86 25.02 37.64 -2.97
C GLN A 86 24.69 38.20 -1.59
N GLU A 87 24.52 39.50 -1.49
CA GLU A 87 24.02 40.15 -0.27
C GLU A 87 22.51 40.34 -0.37
N ILE A 88 21.77 39.81 0.60
CA ILE A 88 20.31 40.00 0.70
C ILE A 88 20.01 40.49 2.12
N LYS A 89 19.53 41.74 2.22
CA LYS A 89 19.16 42.38 3.50
C LYS A 89 20.28 42.33 4.56
N GLY A 90 21.53 42.54 4.15
CA GLY A 90 22.70 42.54 5.04
C GLY A 90 23.27 41.15 5.36
N THR A 91 22.69 40.07 4.81
CA THR A 91 23.22 38.71 4.95
C THR A 91 23.86 38.26 3.65
N PHE A 92 25.11 37.78 3.72
CA PHE A 92 25.83 37.23 2.58
C PHE A 92 25.52 35.74 2.39
N PHE A 93 25.08 35.38 1.19
CA PHE A 93 24.84 34.01 0.76
C PHE A 93 25.90 33.60 -0.26
N LYS A 94 26.62 32.52 0.03
CA LYS A 94 27.57 31.90 -0.90
C LYS A 94 26.88 30.77 -1.66
N THR A 95 26.87 30.86 -2.98
CA THR A 95 26.43 29.79 -3.88
C THR A 95 27.65 29.25 -4.64
N ILE A 96 27.80 27.93 -4.65
CA ILE A 96 28.83 27.23 -5.39
C ILE A 96 28.27 26.87 -6.77
N ILE A 97 28.93 27.29 -7.84
CA ILE A 97 28.55 26.99 -9.22
C ILE A 97 29.51 25.91 -9.73
N LYS A 98 28.99 24.75 -10.11
CA LYS A 98 29.75 23.59 -10.59
C LYS A 98 29.49 23.38 -12.08
N TYR A 99 30.54 23.47 -12.89
CA TYR A 99 30.45 23.23 -14.34
C TYR A 99 30.55 21.74 -14.62
N VAL A 100 29.53 21.18 -15.28
CA VAL A 100 29.39 19.75 -15.51
C VAL A 100 30.15 19.37 -16.78
N ARG A 101 31.12 18.47 -16.63
CA ARG A 101 31.86 17.85 -17.74
C ARG A 101 31.12 16.68 -18.36
N ASN A 102 30.47 15.88 -17.53
CA ASN A 102 29.70 14.71 -17.93
C ASN A 102 28.74 14.31 -16.80
N TRP A 103 27.73 13.50 -17.11
CA TRP A 103 26.88 12.87 -16.11
C TRP A 103 26.48 11.46 -16.53
N LYS A 104 26.09 10.65 -15.56
CA LYS A 104 25.52 9.32 -15.81
C LYS A 104 24.35 9.05 -14.86
N LYS A 105 23.39 8.27 -15.33
CA LYS A 105 22.30 7.77 -14.49
C LYS A 105 22.83 6.80 -13.44
N ILE A 106 22.29 6.87 -12.23
CA ILE A 106 22.63 5.98 -11.12
C ILE A 106 21.41 5.24 -10.62
N ASN A 107 21.65 3.99 -10.19
CA ASN A 107 20.67 3.17 -9.51
C ASN A 107 20.61 3.53 -8.01
N PRO A 108 19.43 3.85 -7.44
CA PRO A 108 19.30 4.15 -6.01
C PRO A 108 19.84 3.06 -5.08
N ASN A 109 19.93 1.80 -5.51
CA ASN A 109 20.47 0.70 -4.70
C ASN A 109 21.89 0.93 -4.18
N ILE A 110 22.72 1.72 -4.88
CA ILE A 110 24.08 2.00 -4.40
C ILE A 110 24.09 2.94 -3.18
N LEU A 111 22.97 3.61 -2.90
CA LEU A 111 22.81 4.60 -1.84
C LEU A 111 22.10 4.03 -0.60
N ILE A 112 21.57 2.80 -0.67
CA ILE A 112 20.84 2.13 0.42
C ILE A 112 21.77 1.13 1.12
N HIS A 113 22.76 1.66 1.83
CA HIS A 113 23.62 0.87 2.74
C HIS A 113 23.09 0.87 4.18
N ARG A 114 22.23 1.83 4.55
CA ARG A 114 21.52 1.88 5.83
C ARG A 114 20.02 1.67 5.60
N LYS A 115 19.51 0.51 6.03
CA LYS A 115 18.08 0.24 6.06
C LYS A 115 17.59 0.35 7.49
N THR A 116 16.69 1.30 7.74
CA THR A 116 16.09 1.49 9.07
C THR A 116 15.08 0.39 9.40
N LEU A 117 14.47 -0.22 8.37
CA LEU A 117 13.58 -1.37 8.50
C LEU A 117 13.84 -2.39 7.38
N GLN A 118 13.58 -3.66 7.68
CA GLN A 118 13.46 -4.72 6.69
C GLN A 118 12.03 -4.77 6.10
N PRO A 119 11.84 -5.34 4.89
CA PRO A 119 10.50 -5.45 4.28
C PRO A 119 9.46 -6.13 5.18
N VAL A 120 9.87 -7.13 5.95
CA VAL A 120 8.99 -7.84 6.90
C VAL A 120 8.54 -6.93 8.03
N GLU A 121 9.42 -6.10 8.58
CA GLU A 121 9.08 -5.15 9.66
C GLU A 121 8.15 -4.06 9.14
N PHE A 122 8.45 -3.53 7.93
CA PHE A 122 7.57 -2.58 7.24
C PHE A 122 6.16 -3.14 7.02
N LYS A 123 6.04 -4.41 6.59
CA LYS A 123 4.74 -5.10 6.49
C LYS A 123 4.07 -5.24 7.86
N ASN A 124 4.82 -5.64 8.88
CA ASN A 124 4.30 -5.91 10.22
C ASN A 124 3.68 -4.67 10.87
N PHE A 125 4.17 -3.47 10.56
CA PHE A 125 3.55 -2.21 10.96
C PHE A 125 2.06 -2.14 10.59
N PHE A 126 1.70 -2.54 9.37
CA PHE A 126 0.33 -2.42 8.87
C PHE A 126 -0.66 -3.37 9.53
N ILE A 127 -0.18 -4.41 10.22
CA ILE A 127 -1.03 -5.45 10.81
C ILE A 127 -1.20 -5.32 12.32
N GLN A 128 -0.48 -4.39 12.98
CA GLN A 128 -0.45 -4.29 14.43
C GLN A 128 -1.83 -4.13 15.08
N ALA A 129 -2.76 -3.48 14.38
CA ALA A 129 -4.11 -3.19 14.87
C ALA A 129 -5.12 -4.34 14.66
N PHE A 130 -4.74 -5.41 13.98
CA PHE A 130 -5.61 -6.55 13.66
C PHE A 130 -5.28 -7.77 14.52
N LYS A 131 -6.30 -8.61 14.77
CA LYS A 131 -6.17 -9.92 15.43
C LYS A 131 -7.12 -10.92 14.77
N GLY A 132 -6.75 -12.20 14.78
CA GLY A 132 -7.43 -13.25 14.04
C GLY A 132 -6.43 -14.22 13.40
N ASP A 133 -6.86 -14.87 12.33
CA ASP A 133 -6.03 -15.82 11.57
C ASP A 133 -4.73 -15.17 11.07
N ARG A 134 -3.60 -15.82 11.36
CA ARG A 134 -2.27 -15.23 11.11
C ARG A 134 -1.96 -15.12 9.62
N GLU A 135 -2.33 -16.13 8.84
CA GLU A 135 -2.06 -16.16 7.40
C GLU A 135 -2.87 -15.08 6.70
N TYR A 136 -4.16 -14.97 7.03
CA TYR A 136 -5.01 -13.93 6.48
C TYR A 136 -4.57 -12.51 6.87
N ILE A 137 -4.17 -12.30 8.13
CA ILE A 137 -3.61 -11.02 8.57
C ILE A 137 -2.32 -10.69 7.82
N GLU A 138 -1.45 -11.68 7.58
CA GLU A 138 -0.23 -11.47 6.81
C GLU A 138 -0.53 -11.01 5.38
N GLN A 139 -1.54 -11.58 4.73
CA GLN A 139 -1.97 -11.16 3.41
C GLN A 139 -2.56 -9.74 3.40
N ILE A 140 -3.34 -9.36 4.41
CA ILE A 140 -3.76 -7.96 4.62
C ILE A 140 -2.52 -7.06 4.73
N GLY A 141 -1.52 -7.47 5.50
CA GLY A 141 -0.25 -6.74 5.62
C GLY A 141 0.44 -6.52 4.27
N TYR A 142 0.49 -7.54 3.42
CA TYR A 142 1.00 -7.37 2.06
C TYR A 142 0.18 -6.36 1.27
N CYS A 143 -1.15 -6.47 1.23
CA CYS A 143 -2.00 -5.52 0.50
C CYS A 143 -1.77 -4.06 0.94
N LEU A 144 -1.69 -3.83 2.25
CA LEU A 144 -1.50 -2.49 2.84
C LEU A 144 -0.10 -1.94 2.56
N SER A 145 0.93 -2.78 2.67
CA SER A 145 2.30 -2.39 2.36
C SER A 145 2.49 -2.08 0.86
N LEU A 146 1.89 -2.88 -0.03
CA LEU A 146 1.88 -2.61 -1.48
C LEU A 146 1.16 -1.30 -1.80
N TYR A 147 -0.01 -1.07 -1.19
CA TYR A 147 -0.72 0.21 -1.34
C TYR A 147 0.16 1.39 -0.92
N ALA A 148 0.90 1.27 0.20
CA ALA A 148 1.79 2.30 0.70
C ALA A 148 2.99 2.57 -0.23
N VAL A 149 3.66 1.53 -0.72
CA VAL A 149 4.81 1.72 -1.64
C VAL A 149 4.39 2.04 -3.07
N SER A 150 3.09 1.90 -3.40
CA SER A 150 2.53 2.23 -4.72
C SER A 150 3.15 1.40 -5.86
N SER A 151 2.65 1.57 -7.08
CA SER A 151 3.25 1.00 -8.29
C SER A 151 3.85 2.08 -9.18
N PRO A 152 4.97 1.81 -9.87
CA PRO A 152 5.50 2.72 -10.89
C PRO A 152 4.52 2.94 -12.04
N GLN A 153 4.75 4.03 -12.78
CA GLN A 153 4.05 4.28 -14.04
C GLN A 153 4.71 3.45 -15.15
N ASN A 154 4.02 2.41 -15.60
CA ASN A 154 4.54 1.48 -16.61
C ASN A 154 4.14 1.83 -18.06
N SER A 155 3.28 2.85 -18.26
CA SER A 155 2.90 3.32 -19.59
C SER A 155 2.57 4.81 -19.61
N ASP A 156 2.63 5.43 -20.79
CA ASP A 156 2.25 6.84 -20.96
C ASP A 156 0.75 7.08 -20.84
N TYR A 157 -0.07 6.04 -21.05
CA TYR A 157 -1.54 6.14 -21.07
C TYR A 157 -2.18 5.87 -19.71
N GLU A 158 -1.48 5.18 -18.81
CA GLU A 158 -1.97 4.83 -17.49
C GLU A 158 -1.01 5.29 -16.40
N LYS A 159 -1.54 5.97 -15.39
CA LYS A 159 -0.78 6.32 -14.18
C LYS A 159 -0.42 5.07 -13.39
N GLY A 160 0.71 5.13 -12.70
CA GLY A 160 1.04 4.16 -11.65
C GLY A 160 0.09 4.28 -10.45
N GLY A 161 0.45 3.62 -9.35
CA GLY A 161 -0.35 3.53 -8.14
C GLY A 161 -1.40 2.43 -8.16
N LEU A 162 -1.93 2.14 -6.98
CA LEU A 162 -2.85 1.03 -6.72
C LEU A 162 -4.20 1.53 -6.23
N ASN A 163 -5.26 1.13 -6.92
CA ASN A 163 -6.61 1.28 -6.40
C ASN A 163 -7.03 0.01 -5.66
N SER A 164 -7.56 0.19 -4.46
CA SER A 164 -7.96 -0.89 -3.57
C SER A 164 -9.43 -0.76 -3.17
N ALA A 165 -10.15 -1.89 -3.16
CA ALA A 165 -11.46 -1.99 -2.54
C ALA A 165 -11.32 -2.49 -1.11
N MET A 166 -11.57 -1.63 -0.13
CA MET A 166 -11.50 -1.99 1.28
C MET A 166 -12.88 -2.45 1.75
N LEU A 167 -13.12 -3.76 1.69
CA LEU A 167 -14.38 -4.40 2.08
C LEU A 167 -14.41 -4.58 3.59
N SER A 168 -15.17 -3.74 4.28
CA SER A 168 -15.08 -3.63 5.74
C SER A 168 -16.28 -2.94 6.37
N ASN A 169 -16.49 -3.16 7.66
CA ASN A 169 -17.40 -2.33 8.46
C ASN A 169 -16.75 -0.99 8.87
N ASN A 170 -17.53 -0.09 9.45
CA ASN A 170 -17.04 1.24 9.84
C ASN A 170 -15.89 1.20 10.87
N LYS A 171 -15.89 0.22 11.79
CA LYS A 171 -14.83 0.09 12.80
C LYS A 171 -13.51 -0.27 12.15
N GLN A 172 -13.51 -1.28 11.28
CA GLN A 172 -12.35 -1.73 10.52
C GLN A 172 -11.84 -0.64 9.57
N TRP A 173 -12.74 0.04 8.85
CA TRP A 173 -12.40 1.18 8.01
C TRP A 173 -11.70 2.30 8.79
N ASN A 174 -12.24 2.66 9.97
CA ASN A 174 -11.61 3.66 10.84
C ASN A 174 -10.22 3.24 11.33
N THR A 175 -10.04 1.96 11.66
CA THR A 175 -8.73 1.41 12.03
C THR A 175 -7.75 1.50 10.86
N PHE A 176 -8.16 1.06 9.67
CA PHE A 176 -7.35 1.20 8.45
C PHE A 176 -6.96 2.67 8.19
N ARG A 177 -7.93 3.60 8.25
CA ARG A 177 -7.64 5.04 8.04
C ARG A 177 -6.57 5.56 8.99
N ARG A 178 -6.59 5.13 10.26
CA ARG A 178 -5.59 5.52 11.26
C ARG A 178 -4.20 4.94 10.93
N ILE A 179 -4.10 3.67 10.57
CA ILE A 179 -2.82 3.05 10.16
C ILE A 179 -2.25 3.80 8.95
N MET A 180 -3.11 4.15 7.98
CA MET A 180 -2.71 4.88 6.77
C MET A 180 -2.38 6.37 7.01
N GLU A 181 -2.47 6.88 8.23
CA GLU A 181 -1.91 8.21 8.58
C GLU A 181 -0.38 8.23 8.51
N VAL A 182 0.25 7.06 8.37
CA VAL A 182 1.67 6.96 7.99
C VAL A 182 1.95 7.65 6.66
N ILE A 183 0.98 7.69 5.72
CA ILE A 183 1.15 8.43 4.47
C ILE A 183 1.20 9.94 4.76
N PRO A 184 2.28 10.63 4.37
CA PRO A 184 2.46 12.06 4.59
C PRO A 184 1.34 12.91 3.98
N SER A 185 1.08 14.06 4.59
CA SER A 185 0.01 14.97 4.16
C SER A 185 0.25 15.55 2.77
N GLU A 186 1.51 15.73 2.39
CA GLU A 186 1.97 16.25 1.10
C GLU A 186 1.54 15.33 -0.03
N PHE A 187 1.54 14.01 0.19
CA PHE A 187 1.11 13.01 -0.77
C PHE A 187 -0.42 12.95 -0.93
N LYS A 188 -1.18 13.70 -0.13
CA LYS A 188 -2.65 13.83 -0.25
C LYS A 188 -3.07 15.05 -1.06
N GLN A 189 -2.11 15.87 -1.52
CA GLN A 189 -2.34 17.06 -2.34
C GLN A 189 -2.38 16.69 -3.82
N THR A 190 -3.29 17.27 -4.59
CA THR A 190 -3.45 16.96 -6.04
C THR A 190 -2.25 17.36 -6.90
N SER A 191 -1.31 18.12 -6.35
CA SER A 191 -0.03 18.47 -6.97
C SER A 191 1.08 17.43 -6.72
N ALA A 192 0.85 16.44 -5.85
CA ALA A 192 1.85 15.43 -5.53
C ALA A 192 2.09 14.49 -6.71
N ARG A 193 3.36 14.15 -6.96
CA ARG A 193 3.73 13.14 -7.96
C ARG A 193 3.17 11.76 -7.61
N ASN A 194 3.24 11.39 -6.33
CA ASN A 194 2.64 10.19 -5.76
C ASN A 194 1.43 10.64 -4.92
N PHE A 195 0.23 10.45 -5.46
CA PHE A 195 -1.01 10.90 -4.84
C PHE A 195 -1.75 9.75 -4.15
N TYR A 196 -2.17 9.99 -2.92
CA TYR A 196 -2.89 9.02 -2.11
C TYR A 196 -4.19 9.61 -1.60
N LYS A 197 -5.25 8.81 -1.62
CA LYS A 197 -6.52 9.21 -1.02
C LYS A 197 -7.35 8.02 -0.55
N LEU A 198 -7.94 8.19 0.63
CA LEU A 198 -8.92 7.27 1.20
C LEU A 198 -10.31 7.87 0.98
N LEU A 199 -11.25 7.06 0.51
CA LEU A 199 -12.54 7.52 0.01
C LEU A 199 -13.67 6.73 0.67
N ASP A 200 -14.49 7.43 1.46
CA ASP A 200 -15.71 6.87 2.08
C ASP A 200 -16.81 6.59 1.04
N LYS A 201 -16.73 7.21 -0.13
CA LYS A 201 -17.69 7.08 -1.24
C LYS A 201 -16.95 7.07 -2.57
N GLU A 202 -17.51 6.35 -3.53
CA GLU A 202 -16.99 6.30 -4.90
C GLU A 202 -16.97 7.69 -5.53
N LYS A 203 -15.80 8.06 -6.05
CA LYS A 203 -15.59 9.30 -6.78
C LYS A 203 -14.43 9.13 -7.74
N LEU A 204 -14.64 9.49 -9.01
CA LEU A 204 -13.57 9.55 -9.98
C LEU A 204 -12.57 10.66 -9.60
N ILE A 205 -11.31 10.27 -9.36
CA ILE A 205 -10.23 11.17 -9.01
C ILE A 205 -9.05 10.88 -9.95
N ASN A 206 -8.63 11.91 -10.68
CA ASN A 206 -7.51 11.80 -11.62
C ASN A 206 -6.66 13.09 -11.61
N PRO A 207 -5.78 13.28 -10.59
CA PRO A 207 -4.98 14.49 -10.46
C PRO A 207 -3.96 14.62 -11.59
N ILE A 208 -4.07 15.68 -12.41
CA ILE A 208 -3.33 15.84 -13.69
C ILE A 208 -1.82 15.65 -13.53
N ASN A 209 -1.22 16.22 -12.48
CA ASN A 209 0.24 16.28 -12.30
C ASN A 209 0.84 15.03 -11.60
N SER A 210 0.01 14.05 -11.24
CA SER A 210 0.48 12.85 -10.55
C SER A 210 0.90 11.77 -11.54
N ALA A 211 2.08 11.20 -11.33
CA ALA A 211 2.56 10.02 -12.05
C ALA A 211 1.96 8.74 -11.46
N GLU A 212 1.77 8.71 -10.14
CA GLU A 212 1.23 7.57 -9.42
C GLU A 212 0.02 8.00 -8.58
N VAL A 213 -1.07 7.22 -8.63
CA VAL A 213 -2.35 7.52 -7.97
C VAL A 213 -2.84 6.28 -7.25
N SER A 214 -2.80 6.29 -5.91
CA SER A 214 -3.25 5.19 -5.06
C SER A 214 -4.53 5.55 -4.31
N LEU A 215 -5.65 4.90 -4.64
CA LEU A 215 -6.97 5.21 -4.07
C LEU A 215 -7.53 4.02 -3.31
N ALA A 216 -7.87 4.20 -2.04
CA ALA A 216 -8.57 3.18 -1.26
C ALA A 216 -10.04 3.58 -1.13
N TYR A 217 -10.94 2.78 -1.70
CA TYR A 217 -12.38 3.00 -1.62
C TYR A 217 -12.98 2.11 -0.54
N HIS A 218 -13.83 2.67 0.31
CA HIS A 218 -14.61 1.91 1.27
C HIS A 218 -15.81 1.27 0.56
N ASN A 219 -15.87 -0.07 0.55
CA ASN A 219 -16.97 -0.86 -0.05
C ASN A 219 -17.43 -0.39 -1.45
N PRO A 220 -16.52 -0.25 -2.45
CA PRO A 220 -16.91 0.15 -3.80
C PRO A 220 -17.71 -0.94 -4.52
N ILE A 221 -18.61 -0.52 -5.40
CA ILE A 221 -19.41 -1.40 -6.27
C ILE A 221 -19.00 -1.19 -7.74
N SER A 222 -18.87 0.06 -8.17
CA SER A 222 -18.69 0.41 -9.59
C SER A 222 -17.25 0.78 -9.95
N MET A 223 -16.45 1.24 -8.99
CA MET A 223 -15.09 1.70 -9.26
C MET A 223 -14.14 0.53 -9.55
N PRO A 224 -13.43 0.54 -10.69
CA PRO A 224 -12.49 -0.52 -11.03
C PRO A 224 -11.27 -0.44 -10.11
N VAL A 225 -10.99 -1.53 -9.39
CA VAL A 225 -9.86 -1.65 -8.46
C VAL A 225 -8.92 -2.78 -8.84
N GLN A 226 -7.63 -2.63 -8.55
CA GLN A 226 -6.64 -3.67 -8.80
C GLN A 226 -6.64 -4.74 -7.71
N ILE A 227 -6.83 -4.36 -6.44
CA ILE A 227 -6.79 -5.30 -5.32
C ILE A 227 -8.00 -5.15 -4.40
N PRO A 228 -8.80 -6.22 -4.19
CA PRO A 228 -9.73 -6.25 -3.08
C PRO A 228 -8.97 -6.48 -1.78
N VAL A 229 -9.44 -5.91 -0.69
CA VAL A 229 -8.96 -6.19 0.66
C VAL A 229 -10.19 -6.35 1.53
N ALA A 230 -10.58 -7.60 1.76
CA ALA A 230 -11.53 -7.91 2.81
C ALA A 230 -10.81 -7.71 4.16
N LEU A 231 -11.38 -6.88 5.02
CA LEU A 231 -10.93 -6.73 6.40
C LEU A 231 -11.85 -7.53 7.32
N ASP A 232 -12.13 -8.80 7.03
CA ASP A 232 -12.96 -9.65 7.90
C ASP A 232 -12.15 -10.21 9.09
N VAL A 233 -11.49 -9.30 9.80
CA VAL A 233 -10.65 -9.58 10.97
C VAL A 233 -11.08 -8.70 12.13
N GLU A 234 -10.79 -9.16 13.34
CA GLU A 234 -11.05 -8.36 14.52
C GLU A 234 -10.03 -7.23 14.66
N THR A 235 -10.47 -6.12 15.21
CA THR A 235 -9.63 -4.95 15.47
C THR A 235 -9.36 -4.82 16.97
N LYS A 236 -8.09 -4.64 17.32
CA LYS A 236 -7.65 -4.33 18.68
C LYS A 236 -8.16 -2.95 19.11
N SER A 237 -8.15 -2.70 20.42
CA SER A 237 -8.45 -1.35 20.91
C SER A 237 -7.31 -0.41 20.56
N VAL A 238 -7.60 0.90 20.49
CA VAL A 238 -6.61 1.90 20.07
C VAL A 238 -5.42 1.94 21.03
N SER A 239 -5.68 1.84 22.33
CA SER A 239 -4.65 1.82 23.37
C SER A 239 -3.66 0.66 23.22
N ASP A 240 -4.06 -0.44 22.58
CA ASP A 240 -3.22 -1.65 22.49
C ASP A 240 -2.10 -1.52 21.44
N TYR A 241 -2.22 -0.59 20.49
CA TYR A 241 -1.28 -0.48 19.36
C TYR A 241 -0.82 0.93 19.05
N LYS A 242 -1.51 1.97 19.55
CA LYS A 242 -1.24 3.36 19.17
C LYS A 242 0.20 3.77 19.43
N ASP A 243 0.73 3.50 20.62
CA ASP A 243 2.08 3.95 21.00
C ASP A 243 3.16 3.29 20.14
N ASN A 244 2.99 2.00 19.82
CA ASN A 244 3.89 1.27 18.92
C ASN A 244 3.85 1.85 17.50
N ILE A 245 2.64 2.08 16.96
CA ILE A 245 2.48 2.71 15.65
C ILE A 245 3.12 4.10 15.63
N GLU A 246 2.84 4.94 16.63
CA GLU A 246 3.40 6.30 16.70
C GLU A 246 4.93 6.31 16.78
N TYR A 247 5.52 5.33 17.47
CA TYR A 247 6.97 5.15 17.54
C TYR A 247 7.58 4.70 16.21
N GLU A 248 6.91 3.81 15.46
CA GLU A 248 7.42 3.25 14.20
C GLU A 248 7.19 4.14 12.96
N ILE A 249 6.21 5.06 13.01
CA ILE A 249 5.85 5.95 11.90
C ILE A 249 7.07 6.59 11.19
N PRO A 250 8.07 7.16 11.89
CA PRO A 250 9.23 7.77 11.24
C PRO A 250 10.03 6.78 10.38
N MET A 251 10.24 5.56 10.88
CA MET A 251 11.00 4.52 10.19
C MET A 251 10.22 3.95 9.00
N VAL A 252 8.92 3.76 9.17
CA VAL A 252 8.02 3.29 8.10
C VAL A 252 7.90 4.34 7.00
N ARG A 253 7.81 5.62 7.34
CA ARG A 253 7.84 6.70 6.34
C ARG A 253 9.15 6.75 5.57
N ALA A 254 10.28 6.63 6.27
CA ALA A 254 11.58 6.59 5.62
C ALA A 254 11.69 5.41 4.64
N TYR A 255 11.25 4.23 5.05
CA TYR A 255 11.19 3.06 4.18
C TYR A 255 10.33 3.32 2.93
N MET A 256 9.14 3.88 3.12
CA MET A 256 8.24 4.23 2.03
C MET A 256 8.88 5.23 1.06
N LEU A 257 9.56 6.27 1.57
CA LEU A 257 10.24 7.26 0.74
C LEU A 257 11.38 6.63 -0.08
N ASP A 258 12.22 5.80 0.55
CA ASP A 258 13.29 5.09 -0.13
C ASP A 258 12.73 4.14 -1.19
N ALA A 259 11.62 3.45 -0.91
CA ALA A 259 10.99 2.52 -1.84
C ALA A 259 10.43 3.25 -3.07
N LEU A 260 9.83 4.43 -2.89
CA LEU A 260 9.28 5.23 -3.99
C LEU A 260 10.33 5.75 -4.99
N LEU A 261 11.62 5.69 -4.64
CA LEU A 261 12.71 6.00 -5.55
C LEU A 261 12.91 4.92 -6.62
N PHE A 262 12.38 3.72 -6.40
CA PHE A 262 12.49 2.59 -7.32
C PHE A 262 11.35 2.58 -8.33
N GLN A 263 11.73 2.37 -9.58
CA GLN A 263 10.82 2.26 -10.72
C GLN A 263 11.06 0.91 -11.39
N PRO A 264 10.69 -0.21 -10.74
CA PRO A 264 10.95 -1.53 -11.29
C PRO A 264 10.16 -1.76 -12.57
N GLU A 265 10.87 -2.19 -13.61
CA GLU A 265 10.26 -2.55 -14.89
C GLU A 265 10.01 -4.07 -14.94
N ILE A 266 9.02 -4.49 -15.72
CA ILE A 266 8.82 -5.92 -16.00
C ILE A 266 9.70 -6.26 -17.20
N PRO A 267 10.68 -7.16 -17.06
CA PRO A 267 11.52 -7.57 -18.17
C PRO A 267 10.69 -8.20 -19.29
N GLN A 268 10.96 -7.84 -20.55
CA GLN A 268 10.23 -8.32 -21.74
C GLN A 268 10.10 -9.86 -21.80
N LYS A 269 11.11 -10.58 -21.28
CA LYS A 269 11.10 -12.06 -21.18
C LYS A 269 9.97 -12.63 -20.30
N LEU A 270 9.32 -11.81 -19.48
CA LEU A 270 8.21 -12.19 -18.60
C LEU A 270 6.84 -11.77 -19.17
N ASP A 271 6.78 -11.05 -20.29
CA ASP A 271 5.52 -10.51 -20.83
C ASP A 271 4.48 -11.59 -21.13
N SER A 272 4.91 -12.71 -21.73
CA SER A 272 4.03 -13.84 -22.01
C SER A 272 3.50 -14.46 -20.72
N TYR A 273 4.35 -14.59 -19.70
CA TYR A 273 3.96 -15.12 -18.41
C TYR A 273 2.95 -14.22 -17.68
N VAL A 274 3.15 -12.91 -17.70
CA VAL A 274 2.18 -11.93 -17.17
C VAL A 274 0.84 -12.04 -17.90
N THR A 275 0.90 -12.16 -19.24
CA THR A 275 -0.29 -12.31 -20.08
C THR A 275 -1.09 -13.57 -19.72
N ASP A 276 -0.41 -14.71 -19.57
CA ASP A 276 -1.03 -15.97 -19.16
C ASP A 276 -1.68 -15.85 -17.78
N CYS A 277 -1.02 -15.22 -16.81
CA CYS A 277 -1.57 -14.96 -15.48
C CYS A 277 -2.85 -14.10 -15.54
N VAL A 278 -2.88 -13.07 -16.38
CA VAL A 278 -4.08 -12.23 -16.55
C VAL A 278 -5.25 -13.03 -17.14
N TYR A 279 -5.00 -13.88 -18.15
CA TYR A 279 -6.03 -14.75 -18.71
C TYR A 279 -6.57 -15.76 -17.69
N ASN A 280 -5.68 -16.37 -16.89
CA ASN A 280 -6.08 -17.28 -15.83
C ASN A 280 -6.99 -16.60 -14.80
N LEU A 281 -6.62 -15.39 -14.33
CA LEU A 281 -7.47 -14.62 -13.41
C LEU A 281 -8.85 -14.28 -14.02
N ILE A 282 -8.89 -13.91 -15.29
CA ILE A 282 -10.14 -13.63 -16.00
C ILE A 282 -11.04 -14.88 -16.01
N ASP A 283 -10.47 -16.04 -16.29
CA ASP A 283 -11.24 -17.29 -16.36
C ASP A 283 -11.71 -17.76 -14.98
N ASP A 284 -10.90 -17.57 -13.93
CA ASP A 284 -11.30 -17.86 -12.56
C ASP A 284 -12.44 -16.96 -12.09
N ILE A 285 -12.40 -15.68 -12.45
CA ILE A 285 -13.51 -14.75 -12.20
C ILE A 285 -14.78 -15.19 -12.92
N LYS A 286 -14.71 -15.54 -14.21
CA LYS A 286 -15.90 -15.97 -14.98
C LYS A 286 -16.55 -17.20 -14.37
N LYS A 287 -15.77 -18.14 -13.85
CA LYS A 287 -16.27 -19.34 -13.15
C LYS A 287 -16.86 -19.00 -11.77
N SER A 288 -16.43 -17.90 -11.17
CA SER A 288 -16.77 -17.55 -9.79
C SER A 288 -18.17 -16.97 -9.59
N GLY A 289 -18.85 -16.52 -10.64
CA GLY A 289 -20.21 -15.99 -10.55
C GLY A 289 -20.25 -14.52 -10.09
N SER A 290 -21.10 -14.19 -9.11
CA SER A 290 -21.28 -12.81 -8.62
C SER A 290 -20.05 -12.29 -7.89
N ILE A 291 -19.69 -11.03 -8.16
CA ILE A 291 -18.49 -10.39 -7.60
C ILE A 291 -18.88 -9.06 -6.93
N PRO A 292 -18.40 -8.79 -5.71
CA PRO A 292 -18.87 -7.64 -4.92
C PRO A 292 -18.39 -6.26 -5.36
N TYR A 293 -17.45 -6.20 -6.30
CA TYR A 293 -16.81 -4.97 -6.75
C TYR A 293 -16.47 -5.07 -8.24
N ASN A 294 -15.95 -4.01 -8.83
CA ASN A 294 -15.48 -3.99 -10.20
C ASN A 294 -13.96 -4.21 -10.28
N GLN A 295 -13.49 -5.22 -11.01
CA GLN A 295 -12.07 -5.59 -11.10
C GLN A 295 -11.38 -4.87 -12.26
N HIS A 296 -10.19 -4.31 -12.02
CA HIS A 296 -9.31 -3.79 -13.06
C HIS A 296 -8.18 -4.79 -13.39
N LEU A 297 -8.54 -5.94 -13.96
CA LEU A 297 -7.58 -7.04 -14.20
C LEU A 297 -6.47 -6.69 -15.17
N GLY A 298 -6.76 -5.87 -16.18
CA GLY A 298 -5.79 -5.48 -17.21
C GLY A 298 -4.52 -4.82 -16.67
N SER A 299 -4.59 -4.20 -15.49
CA SER A 299 -3.44 -3.57 -14.83
C SER A 299 -3.11 -4.17 -13.46
N ALA A 300 -3.90 -5.13 -12.94
CA ALA A 300 -3.70 -5.68 -11.60
C ALA A 300 -2.35 -6.38 -11.46
N ILE A 301 -2.06 -7.38 -12.30
CA ILE A 301 -0.81 -8.14 -12.23
C ILE A 301 0.42 -7.25 -12.48
N PRO A 302 0.47 -6.42 -13.54
CA PRO A 302 1.64 -5.56 -13.75
C PRO A 302 1.92 -4.60 -12.59
N LYS A 303 0.87 -3.96 -12.04
CA LYS A 303 1.04 -2.98 -10.97
C LYS A 303 1.42 -3.62 -9.65
N LEU A 304 0.76 -4.72 -9.28
CA LEU A 304 1.03 -5.42 -8.02
C LEU A 304 2.41 -6.07 -8.01
N SER A 305 2.80 -6.76 -9.10
CA SER A 305 4.15 -7.34 -9.22
C SER A 305 5.27 -6.28 -9.18
N SER A 306 5.08 -5.15 -9.86
CA SER A 306 6.02 -4.02 -9.76
C SER A 306 6.06 -3.42 -8.34
N SER A 307 4.92 -3.42 -7.64
CA SER A 307 4.85 -2.97 -6.24
C SER A 307 5.58 -3.94 -5.29
N PHE A 308 5.54 -5.25 -5.55
CA PHE A 308 6.31 -6.26 -4.82
C PHE A 308 7.82 -6.09 -5.03
N ALA A 309 8.24 -5.89 -6.27
CA ALA A 309 9.63 -5.59 -6.59
C ALA A 309 10.09 -4.31 -5.86
N ARG A 310 9.26 -3.26 -5.89
CA ARG A 310 9.51 -1.99 -5.19
C ARG A 310 9.59 -2.15 -3.68
N LEU A 311 8.67 -2.93 -3.08
CA LEU A 311 8.68 -3.26 -1.65
C LEU A 311 10.03 -3.87 -1.24
N ASN A 312 10.71 -4.58 -2.13
CA ASN A 312 12.01 -5.21 -1.89
C ASN A 312 13.21 -4.43 -2.44
N PHE A 313 13.03 -3.18 -2.86
CA PHE A 313 14.08 -2.33 -3.48
C PHE A 313 14.73 -2.95 -4.73
N GLN A 314 13.95 -3.70 -5.50
CA GLN A 314 14.39 -4.28 -6.76
C GLN A 314 14.21 -3.30 -7.91
N ILE A 315 15.05 -3.44 -8.94
CA ILE A 315 15.03 -2.61 -10.15
C ILE A 315 14.26 -3.24 -11.31
N GLU A 316 13.99 -4.53 -11.20
CA GLU A 316 13.26 -5.30 -12.18
C GLU A 316 12.32 -6.23 -11.41
N THR A 317 11.16 -6.47 -12.00
CA THR A 317 10.21 -7.47 -11.50
C THR A 317 10.71 -8.86 -11.83
N THR A 318 10.70 -9.76 -10.85
CA THR A 318 11.07 -11.16 -11.05
C THR A 318 9.84 -12.04 -11.27
N LYS A 319 10.06 -13.28 -11.73
CA LYS A 319 8.97 -14.26 -11.85
C LYS A 319 8.33 -14.57 -10.49
N ASP A 320 9.12 -14.57 -9.42
CA ASP A 320 8.65 -14.82 -8.06
C ASP A 320 7.71 -13.71 -7.57
N ASP A 321 7.98 -12.45 -7.91
CA ASP A 321 7.09 -11.34 -7.59
C ASP A 321 5.73 -11.47 -8.30
N ILE A 322 5.73 -11.99 -9.55
CA ILE A 322 4.49 -12.26 -10.30
C ILE A 322 3.70 -13.40 -9.65
N ILE A 323 4.36 -14.48 -9.24
CA ILE A 323 3.70 -15.61 -8.57
C ILE A 323 3.06 -15.15 -7.25
N LYS A 324 3.84 -14.50 -6.38
CA LYS A 324 3.34 -13.95 -5.11
C LYS A 324 2.18 -12.97 -5.30
N CYS A 325 2.23 -12.18 -6.36
CA CYS A 325 1.14 -11.28 -6.74
C CYS A 325 -0.14 -12.03 -7.10
N VAL A 326 -0.05 -13.07 -7.94
CA VAL A 326 -1.21 -13.87 -8.36
C VAL A 326 -1.82 -14.59 -7.17
N ASP A 327 -0.99 -15.16 -6.31
CA ASP A 327 -1.44 -15.86 -5.10
C ASP A 327 -2.16 -14.89 -4.16
N LEU A 328 -1.52 -13.76 -3.82
CA LEU A 328 -2.13 -12.73 -2.97
C LEU A 328 -3.46 -12.22 -3.53
N TRP A 329 -3.51 -11.95 -4.83
CA TRP A 329 -4.72 -11.44 -5.47
C TRP A 329 -5.85 -12.47 -5.41
N SER A 330 -5.54 -13.73 -5.72
CA SER A 330 -6.49 -14.85 -5.71
C SER A 330 -7.07 -15.09 -4.32
N ASP A 331 -6.22 -15.08 -3.31
CA ASP A 331 -6.64 -15.24 -1.92
C ASP A 331 -7.55 -14.10 -1.50
N MET A 332 -7.14 -12.84 -1.72
CA MET A 332 -7.97 -11.68 -1.39
C MET A 332 -9.29 -11.65 -2.14
N PHE A 333 -9.31 -12.10 -3.39
CA PHE A 333 -10.53 -12.25 -4.18
C PHE A 333 -11.47 -13.28 -3.52
N PHE A 334 -10.95 -14.42 -3.09
CA PHE A 334 -11.74 -15.44 -2.40
C PHE A 334 -12.31 -14.91 -1.07
N TYR A 335 -11.49 -14.26 -0.24
CA TYR A 335 -11.97 -13.65 1.01
C TYR A 335 -13.00 -12.54 0.76
N ALA A 336 -12.80 -11.71 -0.27
CA ALA A 336 -13.76 -10.68 -0.67
C ALA A 336 -15.10 -11.28 -1.09
N LYS A 337 -15.07 -12.38 -1.86
CA LYS A 337 -16.27 -13.11 -2.25
C LYS A 337 -17.00 -13.68 -1.03
N LYS A 338 -16.29 -14.34 -0.10
CA LYS A 338 -16.87 -14.86 1.16
C LYS A 338 -17.46 -13.74 2.03
N ALA A 339 -16.77 -12.60 2.11
CA ALA A 339 -17.28 -11.43 2.84
C ALA A 339 -18.53 -10.82 2.17
N ALA A 340 -18.70 -10.97 0.86
CA ALA A 340 -19.83 -10.41 0.13
C ALA A 340 -21.06 -11.31 0.07
N SER A 341 -20.87 -12.62 -0.08
CA SER A 341 -21.95 -13.59 0.07
C SER A 341 -22.59 -13.49 1.46
N THR A 342 -21.84 -12.98 2.43
CA THR A 342 -22.29 -12.75 3.81
C THR A 342 -22.76 -11.31 4.03
N GLN A 343 -22.22 -10.30 3.34
CA GLN A 343 -22.73 -8.91 3.41
C GLN A 343 -24.11 -8.69 2.77
N LEU A 344 -24.46 -9.47 1.73
CA LEU A 344 -25.80 -9.42 1.13
C LEU A 344 -26.90 -9.88 2.11
N THR A 345 -26.51 -10.56 3.20
CA THR A 345 -27.33 -10.84 4.37
C THR A 345 -26.76 -10.08 5.58
N THR A 346 -27.14 -8.80 5.64
CA THR A 346 -27.33 -7.98 6.86
C THR A 346 -26.09 -7.44 7.60
N GLN A 347 -26.14 -6.12 7.86
CA GLN A 347 -25.31 -5.38 8.85
C GLN A 347 -25.33 -6.01 10.25
N GLU A 348 -26.24 -6.95 10.47
CA GLU A 348 -26.50 -7.74 11.65
C GLU A 348 -25.41 -8.79 11.87
N LEU A 349 -24.89 -9.45 10.81
CA LEU A 349 -23.79 -10.43 10.93
C LEU A 349 -22.50 -9.80 11.48
N TYR A 350 -22.29 -8.50 11.28
CA TYR A 350 -21.16 -7.78 11.88
C TYR A 350 -21.32 -7.49 13.38
N LYS A 351 -22.50 -7.71 13.97
CA LYS A 351 -22.70 -7.70 15.42
C LYS A 351 -22.18 -8.97 16.10
N LEU A 352 -21.92 -10.03 15.33
CA LEU A 352 -21.34 -11.29 15.81
C LEU A 352 -19.81 -11.19 15.90
N SER A 353 -19.21 -11.85 16.89
CA SER A 353 -17.76 -12.08 16.97
C SER A 353 -17.23 -12.84 15.75
N GLY A 354 -15.91 -12.84 15.54
CA GLY A 354 -15.30 -13.54 14.41
C GLY A 354 -15.63 -15.05 14.39
N ASN A 355 -15.58 -15.69 15.55
CA ASN A 355 -15.88 -17.13 15.68
C ASN A 355 -17.36 -17.43 15.47
N ALA A 356 -18.27 -16.64 16.07
CA ALA A 356 -19.71 -16.80 15.87
C ALA A 356 -20.12 -16.57 14.42
N ARG A 357 -19.57 -15.53 13.78
CA ARG A 357 -19.82 -15.26 12.36
C ARG A 357 -19.30 -16.39 11.47
N LYS A 358 -18.07 -16.84 11.69
CA LYS A 358 -17.47 -17.95 10.93
C LYS A 358 -18.33 -19.21 11.06
N LEU A 359 -18.72 -19.57 12.28
CA LEU A 359 -19.59 -20.71 12.54
C LEU A 359 -20.94 -20.58 11.82
N TYR A 360 -21.59 -19.41 11.88
CA TYR A 360 -22.85 -19.18 11.18
C TYR A 360 -22.72 -19.36 9.67
N ILE A 361 -21.65 -18.82 9.07
CA ILE A 361 -21.38 -18.94 7.63
C ILE A 361 -21.14 -20.40 7.26
N ASP A 362 -20.26 -21.07 8.00
CA ASP A 362 -19.89 -22.45 7.73
C ASP A 362 -21.11 -23.39 7.88
N LEU A 363 -22.00 -23.14 8.84
CA LEU A 363 -23.26 -23.90 8.96
C LEU A 363 -24.25 -23.60 7.84
N ASN A 364 -24.38 -22.34 7.43
CA ASN A 364 -25.26 -21.96 6.32
C ASN A 364 -24.78 -22.56 4.99
N GLU A 365 -23.47 -22.57 4.73
CA GLU A 365 -22.91 -23.15 3.51
C GLU A 365 -23.07 -24.67 3.45
N ASN A 366 -22.90 -25.37 4.58
CA ASN A 366 -22.96 -26.83 4.62
C ASN A 366 -24.40 -27.38 4.72
N PHE A 367 -25.27 -26.71 5.46
CA PHE A 367 -26.59 -27.23 5.79
C PHE A 367 -27.74 -26.35 5.31
N GLY A 368 -27.52 -25.06 5.07
CA GLY A 368 -28.56 -24.10 4.70
C GLY A 368 -29.36 -23.54 5.88
N ILE A 369 -30.16 -22.52 5.60
CA ILE A 369 -31.08 -21.90 6.57
C ILE A 369 -32.33 -22.77 6.72
N ASP A 370 -32.94 -22.70 7.90
CA ASP A 370 -34.20 -23.36 8.23
C ASP A 370 -34.17 -24.90 8.26
N ILE A 371 -32.97 -25.47 8.33
CA ILE A 371 -32.74 -26.92 8.42
C ILE A 371 -32.33 -27.29 9.84
N LEU A 372 -32.88 -28.39 10.35
CA LEU A 372 -32.52 -28.95 11.66
C LEU A 372 -31.17 -29.68 11.50
N ILE A 373 -30.19 -29.29 12.29
CA ILE A 373 -28.82 -29.80 12.26
C ILE A 373 -28.53 -30.49 13.59
N ASP A 374 -27.97 -31.69 13.57
CA ASP A 374 -27.49 -32.37 14.78
C ASP A 374 -26.23 -31.66 15.32
N ARG A 375 -26.18 -31.40 16.64
CA ARG A 375 -25.03 -30.78 17.30
C ARG A 375 -23.76 -31.60 17.14
N GLU A 376 -23.83 -32.92 17.02
CA GLU A 376 -22.65 -33.74 16.75
C GLU A 376 -22.10 -33.44 15.33
N CYS A 377 -22.98 -33.27 14.33
CA CYS A 377 -22.55 -32.84 13.00
C CYS A 377 -21.94 -31.44 13.01
N VAL A 378 -22.43 -30.53 13.85
CA VAL A 378 -21.86 -29.19 14.02
C VAL A 378 -20.45 -29.27 14.59
N LYS A 379 -20.22 -30.13 15.59
CA LYS A 379 -18.90 -30.36 16.18
C LYS A 379 -17.93 -30.98 15.18
N GLU A 380 -18.38 -31.95 14.38
CA GLU A 380 -17.55 -32.62 13.38
C GLU A 380 -17.15 -31.71 12.22
N ASN A 381 -17.99 -30.74 11.86
CA ASN A 381 -17.76 -29.85 10.72
C ASN A 381 -17.20 -28.47 11.12
N SER A 382 -17.05 -28.19 12.42
CA SER A 382 -16.48 -26.94 12.90
C SER A 382 -14.97 -27.03 13.05
N ASN A 383 -14.25 -26.01 12.58
CA ASN A 383 -12.82 -25.85 12.82
C ASN A 383 -12.50 -25.09 14.12
N LEU A 384 -13.51 -24.86 14.98
CA LEU A 384 -13.34 -24.18 16.26
C LEU A 384 -12.96 -25.19 17.36
N SER A 385 -12.23 -24.72 18.38
CA SER A 385 -12.02 -25.52 19.59
C SER A 385 -13.35 -25.76 20.31
N GLU A 386 -13.45 -26.81 21.12
CA GLU A 386 -14.71 -27.15 21.82
C GLU A 386 -15.23 -25.99 22.69
N TRP A 387 -14.31 -25.22 23.29
CA TRP A 387 -14.65 -24.03 24.08
C TRP A 387 -15.15 -22.88 23.19
N ASP A 388 -14.42 -22.56 22.11
CA ASP A 388 -14.79 -21.49 21.18
C ASP A 388 -16.09 -21.81 20.43
N LEU A 389 -16.35 -23.09 20.17
CA LEU A 389 -17.57 -23.57 19.53
C LEU A 389 -18.79 -23.33 20.43
N GLU A 390 -18.71 -23.69 21.71
CA GLU A 390 -19.79 -23.45 22.66
C GLU A 390 -20.02 -21.95 22.91
N GLU A 391 -18.95 -21.15 22.94
CA GLU A 391 -19.07 -19.68 23.04
C GLU A 391 -19.72 -19.07 21.78
N ALA A 392 -19.30 -19.51 20.59
CA ALA A 392 -19.89 -19.11 19.32
C ALA A 392 -21.36 -19.50 19.21
N LEU A 393 -21.73 -20.74 19.56
CA LEU A 393 -23.12 -21.20 19.59
C LEU A 393 -23.96 -20.39 20.57
N ARG A 394 -23.43 -20.10 21.77
CA ARG A 394 -24.12 -19.26 22.74
C ARG A 394 -24.37 -17.85 22.21
N GLU A 395 -23.37 -17.25 21.54
CA GLU A 395 -23.54 -15.94 20.95
C GLU A 395 -24.59 -15.94 19.83
N LEU A 396 -24.56 -16.95 18.96
CA LEU A 396 -25.56 -17.12 17.90
C LEU A 396 -26.98 -17.26 18.47
N ASP A 397 -27.15 -18.02 19.56
CA ASP A 397 -28.45 -18.19 20.24
C ASP A 397 -28.92 -16.86 20.86
N LEU A 398 -28.05 -16.18 21.62
CA LEU A 398 -28.35 -14.88 22.24
C LEU A 398 -28.71 -13.79 21.22
N LYS A 399 -28.18 -13.88 20.00
CA LYS A 399 -28.44 -12.93 18.93
C LYS A 399 -29.61 -13.34 18.05
N GLY A 400 -30.22 -14.51 18.27
CA GLY A 400 -31.33 -15.01 17.49
C GLY A 400 -30.94 -15.52 16.10
N ALA A 401 -29.67 -15.88 15.90
CA ALA A 401 -29.15 -16.45 14.65
C ALA A 401 -29.41 -17.95 14.54
N ILE A 402 -29.56 -18.62 15.69
CA ILE A 402 -29.92 -20.02 15.78
C ILE A 402 -31.08 -20.19 16.76
N TYR A 403 -31.80 -21.29 16.59
CA TYR A 403 -32.83 -21.76 17.51
C TYR A 403 -32.49 -23.19 17.93
N CYS A 404 -32.49 -23.47 19.23
CA CYS A 404 -32.23 -24.79 19.78
C CYS A 404 -33.55 -25.44 20.24
N PRO A 405 -34.23 -26.24 19.40
CA PRO A 405 -35.50 -26.88 19.76
C PRO A 405 -35.36 -27.91 20.89
N ASP A 406 -34.19 -28.52 21.01
CA ASP A 406 -33.84 -29.48 22.06
C ASP A 406 -32.32 -29.47 22.31
N MET A 407 -31.84 -30.38 23.16
CA MET A 407 -30.43 -30.48 23.54
C MET A 407 -29.52 -31.07 22.45
N ARG A 408 -30.08 -31.65 21.39
CA ARG A 408 -29.34 -32.37 20.34
C ARG A 408 -29.32 -31.63 19.02
N HIS A 409 -30.30 -30.76 18.76
CA HIS A 409 -30.44 -30.11 17.47
C HIS A 409 -30.31 -28.60 17.58
N ILE A 410 -29.75 -28.00 16.53
CA ILE A 410 -29.79 -26.56 16.28
C ILE A 410 -30.45 -26.32 14.93
N LYS A 411 -31.09 -25.17 14.79
CA LYS A 411 -31.68 -24.72 13.54
C LYS A 411 -31.14 -23.34 13.22
N LEU A 412 -30.52 -23.17 12.06
CA LEU A 412 -30.12 -21.83 11.62
C LEU A 412 -31.36 -21.02 11.21
N LEU A 413 -31.44 -19.79 11.68
CA LEU A 413 -32.49 -18.85 11.32
C LEU A 413 -31.95 -17.83 10.33
N GLU A 414 -32.82 -17.31 9.47
CA GLU A 414 -32.48 -16.19 8.59
C GLU A 414 -32.14 -14.97 9.46
N PHE A 415 -30.86 -14.61 9.50
CA PHE A 415 -30.37 -13.52 10.31
C PHE A 415 -30.74 -12.17 9.68
N LYS A 416 -31.79 -11.54 10.21
CA LYS A 416 -32.40 -10.31 9.68
C LYS A 416 -31.85 -9.05 10.30
#